data_AF-A0A961SW94-F1
#
_entry.id   AF-A0A961SW94-F1
#
_cell.length_a   1.000
_cell.length_b   1.000
_cell.length_c   1.000
_cell.angle_alpha   90.00
_cell.angle_beta   90.00
_cell.angle_gamma   90.00
#
_symmetry.space_group_name_H-M   'P 1'
#
loop_
_entity.id
_entity.type
_entity.pdbx_description
1 polymer ?
#
loop_
_entity_poly.entity_id
_entity_poly.type
_entity_poly.pdbx_seq_one_letter_code
_entity_poly.pdbx_strand_id
1 'polypeptide(L)'
;MARKNQRNKHFNGRAAAVGAVDRPEKVGLDGRAILYVGGRDCQVAHLRQIAERHGAQLIHHDGGLREAVSRIDTVLPSVECVFCPIDCISHDACLRVKTGCKKTGTNFIPLRNGSKSSFERAMQELSERTMR
;
A
#
# COMPACT_ATOMS: atom_id res chain seq x y z
N MET A 1 -42.53 15.17 -16.51
CA MET A 1 -42.15 13.81 -16.06
C MET A 1 -40.65 13.79 -15.78
N ALA A 2 -40.27 13.15 -14.65
CA ALA A 2 -38.96 12.65 -14.22
C ALA A 2 -37.69 13.55 -14.23
N ARG A 3 -37.16 13.75 -13.01
CA ARG A 3 -35.88 14.37 -12.61
C ARG A 3 -34.71 13.38 -12.70
N LYS A 4 -33.49 13.87 -13.01
CA LYS A 4 -32.17 13.64 -12.33
C LYS A 4 -31.03 13.76 -13.34
N ASN A 5 -30.18 14.79 -13.33
CA ASN A 5 -29.23 15.25 -12.31
C ASN A 5 -27.99 14.35 -12.14
N GLN A 6 -26.89 14.81 -12.75
CA GLN A 6 -25.50 14.83 -12.28
C GLN A 6 -24.93 13.55 -11.62
N ARG A 7 -23.80 13.09 -12.16
CA ARG A 7 -22.50 13.19 -11.47
C ARG A 7 -21.35 12.60 -12.30
N ASN A 8 -20.60 13.51 -12.91
CA ASN A 8 -19.23 13.29 -13.32
C ASN A 8 -18.39 13.10 -12.05
N LYS A 9 -18.14 11.85 -11.63
CA LYS A 9 -17.23 11.57 -10.50
C LYS A 9 -15.83 11.38 -11.05
N HIS A 10 -15.20 12.53 -11.29
CA HIS A 10 -13.77 12.71 -11.31
C HIS A 10 -13.19 12.07 -10.03
N PHE A 11 -12.68 10.83 -10.12
CA PHE A 11 -11.93 10.22 -9.02
C PHE A 11 -10.54 10.86 -9.05
N ASN A 12 -10.48 12.03 -8.43
CA ASN A 12 -9.28 12.76 -8.11
C ASN A 12 -8.50 11.96 -7.05
N GLY A 13 -7.79 10.92 -7.48
CA GLY A 13 -6.78 10.25 -6.69
C GLY A 13 -5.60 11.21 -6.55
N ARG A 14 -5.67 12.14 -5.59
CA ARG A 14 -4.53 12.91 -5.11
C ARG A 14 -3.45 11.89 -4.71
N ALA A 15 -2.53 11.62 -5.63
CA ALA A 15 -1.22 11.10 -5.32
C ALA A 15 -0.58 12.16 -4.43
N ALA A 16 -0.71 11.96 -3.11
CA ALA A 16 -0.04 12.79 -2.13
C ALA A 16 1.46 12.72 -2.47
N ALA A 17 2.00 13.87 -2.87
CA ALA A 17 3.41 14.07 -3.07
C ALA A 17 4.13 13.68 -1.78
N VAL A 18 4.84 12.55 -1.79
CA VAL A 18 5.73 12.21 -0.68
C VAL A 18 7.00 13.02 -0.91
N GLY A 19 7.03 14.18 -0.27
CA GLY A 19 8.23 15.01 -0.20
C GLY A 19 9.36 14.22 0.44
N ALA A 20 10.54 14.31 -0.16
CA ALA A 20 11.79 13.90 0.44
C ALA A 20 11.96 14.69 1.75
N VAL A 21 11.82 14.02 2.89
CA VAL A 21 12.19 14.59 4.19
C VAL A 21 13.15 13.60 4.84
N ASP A 22 14.39 14.10 4.97
CA ASP A 22 15.32 13.92 6.08
C ASP A 22 14.95 12.77 7.03
N ARG A 23 15.78 11.72 7.10
CA ARG A 23 15.56 10.56 7.98
C ARG A 23 16.22 10.86 9.35
N PRO A 24 15.51 11.41 10.35
CA PRO A 24 15.91 11.15 11.72
C PRO A 24 15.80 9.64 11.95
N GLU A 25 16.67 9.08 12.77
CA GLU A 25 16.64 7.67 13.17
C GLU A 25 15.33 7.37 13.92
N LYS A 26 14.28 7.05 13.17
CA LYS A 26 12.96 6.77 13.73
C LYS A 26 12.95 5.35 14.28
N VAL A 27 12.95 5.25 15.61
CA VAL A 27 12.60 4.03 16.33
C VAL A 27 11.14 3.70 16.01
N GLY A 28 10.89 2.68 15.20
CA GLY A 28 9.54 2.26 14.81
C GLY A 28 9.18 2.43 13.33
N LEU A 29 7.89 2.32 13.04
CA LEU A 29 7.33 2.50 11.69
C LEU A 29 6.94 3.95 11.40
N ASP A 30 7.19 4.87 12.35
CA ASP A 30 6.92 6.29 12.22
C ASP A 30 7.52 6.87 10.94
N GLY A 31 6.69 7.49 10.11
CA GLY A 31 7.09 8.08 8.82
C GLY A 31 7.55 7.09 7.75
N ARG A 32 7.50 5.78 7.98
CA ARG A 32 7.79 4.79 6.93
C ARG A 32 6.61 4.72 5.97
N ALA A 33 6.91 4.74 4.69
CA ALA A 33 5.91 4.51 3.66
C ALA A 33 5.82 3.02 3.34
N ILE A 34 4.59 2.51 3.24
CA ILE A 34 4.28 1.11 3.01
C ILE A 34 3.32 1.04 1.82
N LEU A 35 3.61 0.15 0.87
CA LEU A 35 2.74 -0.08 -0.27
C LEU A 35 1.85 -1.31 -0.03
N TYR A 36 0.57 -1.19 -0.33
CA TYR A 36 -0.38 -2.30 -0.35
C TYR A 36 -0.91 -2.48 -1.77
N VAL A 37 -0.65 -3.64 -2.38
CA VAL A 37 -0.98 -3.90 -3.78
C VAL A 37 -2.10 -4.93 -3.89
N GLY A 38 -3.24 -4.51 -4.43
CA GLY A 38 -4.44 -5.32 -4.59
C GLY A 38 -5.42 -5.15 -3.43
N GLY A 39 -6.30 -6.14 -3.25
CA GLY A 39 -7.35 -6.09 -2.24
C GLY A 39 -8.60 -5.32 -2.68
N ARG A 40 -9.48 -5.00 -1.72
CA ARG A 40 -10.78 -4.35 -1.99
C ARG A 40 -10.75 -2.89 -1.53
N ASP A 41 -11.10 -1.96 -2.42
CA ASP A 41 -11.14 -0.51 -2.13
C ASP A 41 -11.94 -0.16 -0.86
N CYS A 42 -13.02 -0.89 -0.57
CA CYS A 42 -13.87 -0.67 0.59
C CYS A 42 -13.14 -0.86 1.94
N GLN A 43 -12.04 -1.60 1.96
CA GLN A 43 -11.26 -1.85 3.17
C GLN A 43 -10.06 -0.93 3.33
N VAL A 44 -9.66 -0.22 2.27
CA VAL A 44 -8.47 0.64 2.24
C VAL A 44 -8.51 1.72 3.32
N ALA A 45 -9.68 2.30 3.57
CA ALA A 45 -9.84 3.30 4.63
C ALA A 45 -9.46 2.74 6.01
N HIS A 46 -9.82 1.48 6.30
CA HIS A 46 -9.46 0.83 7.56
C HIS A 46 -7.98 0.43 7.60
N LEU A 47 -7.44 -0.09 6.49
CA LEU A 47 -6.02 -0.43 6.41
C LEU A 47 -5.15 0.81 6.63
N ARG A 48 -5.55 1.97 6.08
CA ARG A 48 -4.86 3.23 6.29
C ARG A 48 -4.88 3.64 7.77
N GLN A 49 -6.03 3.57 8.44
CA GLN A 49 -6.12 3.86 9.87
C GLN A 49 -5.22 2.95 10.71
N ILE A 50 -5.16 1.66 10.38
CA ILE A 50 -4.26 0.71 11.06
C ILE A 50 -2.81 1.14 10.85
N ALA A 51 -2.40 1.43 9.62
CA ALA A 51 -1.04 1.89 9.34
C ALA A 51 -0.69 3.19 10.08
N GLU A 52 -1.59 4.17 10.05
CA GLU A 52 -1.43 5.46 10.75
C GLU A 52 -1.31 5.28 12.26
N ARG A 53 -2.05 4.32 12.85
CA ARG A 53 -1.93 3.98 14.27
C ARG A 53 -0.56 3.43 14.64
N HIS A 54 0.13 2.81 13.69
CA HIS A 54 1.52 2.36 13.83
C HIS A 54 2.54 3.42 13.39
N GLY A 55 2.12 4.65 13.05
CA GLY A 55 2.98 5.72 12.57
C GLY A 55 3.38 5.60 11.08
N ALA A 56 2.86 4.61 10.37
CA ALA A 56 3.21 4.33 8.98
C ALA A 56 2.24 4.96 7.99
N GLN A 57 2.75 5.36 6.83
CA GLN A 57 1.95 5.87 5.72
C GLN A 57 1.59 4.74 4.76
N LEU A 58 0.28 4.49 4.60
CA LEU A 58 -0.21 3.48 3.65
C LEU A 58 -0.49 4.08 2.27
N ILE A 59 0.23 3.56 1.27
CA ILE A 59 -0.05 3.75 -0.15
C ILE A 59 -0.79 2.51 -0.64
N HIS A 60 -1.98 2.69 -1.20
CA HIS A 60 -2.73 1.61 -1.83
C HIS A 60 -2.60 1.71 -3.34
N HIS A 61 -2.45 0.55 -4.00
CA HIS A 61 -2.49 0.41 -5.44
C HIS A 61 -3.37 -0.80 -5.78
N ASP A 62 -4.26 -0.70 -6.76
CA ASP A 62 -5.25 -1.75 -7.02
C ASP A 62 -4.67 -3.03 -7.69
N GLY A 63 -3.37 -3.05 -8.02
CA GLY A 63 -2.74 -4.19 -8.69
C GLY A 63 -3.03 -4.33 -10.19
N GLY A 64 -3.25 -3.22 -10.92
CA GLY A 64 -3.28 -3.25 -12.39
C GLY A 64 -4.67 -3.31 -13.03
N LEU A 65 -5.73 -3.36 -12.22
CA LEU A 65 -7.12 -3.31 -12.65
C LEU A 65 -7.56 -1.91 -13.10
N ARG A 66 -7.05 -0.86 -12.45
CA ARG A 66 -7.41 0.55 -12.74
C ARG A 66 -6.18 1.44 -12.91
N GLU A 67 -5.12 1.21 -12.14
CA GLU A 67 -3.86 1.93 -12.20
C GLU A 67 -2.79 1.11 -12.92
N ALA A 68 -1.93 1.78 -13.70
CA ALA A 68 -0.85 1.10 -14.40
C ALA A 68 0.15 0.49 -13.40
N VAL A 69 0.48 -0.79 -13.58
CA VAL A 69 1.45 -1.52 -12.75
C VAL A 69 2.83 -0.84 -12.75
N SER A 70 3.15 -0.06 -13.78
CA SER A 70 4.37 0.78 -13.83
C SER A 70 4.46 1.78 -12.68
N ARG A 71 3.34 2.23 -12.12
CA ARG A 71 3.32 3.16 -10.98
C ARG A 71 3.86 2.50 -9.71
N ILE A 72 3.65 1.18 -9.54
CA ILE A 72 4.28 0.41 -8.47
C ILE A 72 5.80 0.58 -8.55
N ASP A 73 6.40 0.40 -9.72
CA ASP A 73 7.85 0.51 -9.95
C ASP A 73 8.40 1.88 -9.50
N THR A 74 7.64 2.95 -9.73
CA THR A 74 8.03 4.31 -9.28
C THR A 74 7.88 4.53 -7.77
N VAL A 75 6.93 3.83 -7.12
CA VAL A 75 6.66 3.97 -5.69
C VAL A 75 7.54 3.05 -4.85
N LEU A 76 7.92 1.88 -5.38
CA LEU A 76 8.79 0.90 -4.73
C LEU A 76 10.03 1.51 -4.09
N PRO A 77 10.87 2.33 -4.76
CA PRO A 77 12.06 2.89 -4.11
C PRO A 77 11.75 3.87 -2.97
N SER A 78 10.51 4.38 -2.88
CA SER A 78 10.10 5.31 -1.83
C SER A 78 9.45 4.62 -0.61
N VAL A 79 9.20 3.31 -0.68
CA VAL A 79 8.57 2.53 0.40
C VAL A 79 9.57 1.55 1.00
N GLU A 80 9.36 1.20 2.27
CA GLU A 80 10.23 0.26 2.97
C GLU A 80 9.73 -1.19 2.82
N CYS A 81 8.41 -1.36 2.71
CA CYS A 81 7.74 -2.66 2.65
C CYS A 81 6.55 -2.64 1.70
N VAL A 82 6.29 -3.80 1.09
CA VAL A 82 5.15 -4.03 0.21
C VAL A 82 4.33 -5.19 0.72
N PHE A 83 3.05 -4.95 0.97
CA PHE A 83 2.07 -5.97 1.32
C PHE A 83 1.28 -6.39 0.08
N CYS A 84 1.19 -7.71 -0.12
CA CYS A 84 0.56 -8.29 -1.29
C CYS A 84 -0.41 -9.43 -0.90
N PRO A 85 -1.72 -9.18 -0.78
CA PRO A 85 -2.72 -10.24 -0.60
C PRO A 85 -2.75 -11.19 -1.81
N ILE A 86 -2.40 -12.46 -1.59
CA ILE A 86 -2.35 -13.50 -2.65
C ILE A 86 -3.75 -13.83 -3.19
N ASP A 87 -4.80 -13.67 -2.36
CA ASP A 87 -6.19 -13.99 -2.70
C ASP A 87 -6.86 -12.99 -3.66
N CYS A 88 -6.34 -11.76 -3.75
CA CYS A 88 -6.96 -10.66 -4.47
C CYS A 88 -5.91 -9.83 -5.24
N ILE A 89 -5.05 -10.50 -6.00
CA ILE A 89 -4.07 -9.87 -6.89
C ILE A 89 -3.97 -10.63 -8.22
N SER A 90 -3.81 -9.89 -9.32
CA SER A 90 -3.53 -10.47 -10.63
C SER A 90 -2.13 -11.08 -10.69
N HIS A 91 -1.98 -12.16 -11.46
CA HIS A 91 -0.68 -12.83 -11.65
C HIS A 91 0.42 -11.87 -12.13
N ASP A 92 0.08 -11.01 -13.10
CA ASP A 92 0.99 -10.02 -13.67
C ASP A 92 1.50 -9.02 -12.61
N ALA A 93 0.59 -8.48 -11.80
CA ALA A 93 0.93 -7.55 -10.73
C ALA A 93 1.81 -8.20 -9.65
N CYS A 94 1.54 -9.45 -9.28
CA CYS A 94 2.37 -10.19 -8.33
C CYS A 94 3.80 -10.38 -8.87
N LEU A 95 3.94 -10.80 -10.13
CA LEU A 95 5.25 -10.92 -10.78
C LEU A 95 5.99 -9.59 -10.85
N ARG A 96 5.29 -8.50 -11.16
CA ARG A 96 5.87 -7.17 -11.27
C ARG A 96 6.33 -6.64 -9.91
N VAL A 97 5.50 -6.77 -8.87
CA VAL A 97 5.87 -6.41 -7.49
C VAL A 97 7.07 -7.22 -7.05
N LYS A 98 7.04 -8.54 -7.23
CA LYS A 98 8.15 -9.42 -6.84
C LYS A 98 9.46 -9.06 -7.55
N THR A 99 9.39 -8.76 -8.85
CA THR A 99 10.55 -8.34 -9.63
C THR A 99 11.03 -6.95 -9.23
N GLY A 100 10.11 -6.02 -9.01
CA GLY A 100 10.40 -4.66 -8.56
C GLY A 100 11.06 -4.67 -7.19
N CYS A 101 10.51 -5.40 -6.22
CA CYS A 101 11.08 -5.53 -4.88
C CYS A 101 12.51 -6.11 -4.91
N LYS A 102 12.77 -7.08 -5.79
CA LYS A 102 14.13 -7.61 -5.99
C LYS A 102 15.09 -6.56 -6.55
N LYS A 103 14.63 -5.65 -7.41
CA LYS A 103 15.45 -4.60 -8.02
C LYS A 103 15.75 -3.46 -7.06
N THR A 104 14.75 -3.03 -6.29
CA THR A 104 14.85 -1.91 -5.34
C THR A 104 15.40 -2.33 -3.98
N GLY A 105 15.39 -3.64 -3.68
CA GLY A 105 15.76 -4.16 -2.36
C GLY A 105 14.66 -3.98 -1.31
N THR A 106 13.43 -3.61 -1.71
CA THR A 106 12.32 -3.43 -0.77
C THR A 106 11.75 -4.75 -0.28
N ASN A 107 11.32 -4.77 0.98
CA ASN A 107 10.83 -5.99 1.59
C ASN A 107 9.45 -6.37 1.02
N PHE A 108 9.32 -7.59 0.50
CA PHE A 108 8.06 -8.12 -0.04
C PHE A 108 7.40 -9.05 0.99
N ILE A 109 6.20 -8.68 1.45
CA ILE A 109 5.45 -9.41 2.46
C ILE A 109 4.14 -9.92 1.83
N PRO A 110 4.09 -11.20 1.43
CA PRO A 110 2.86 -11.80 0.94
C PRO A 110 1.88 -12.00 2.11
N LEU A 111 0.63 -11.59 1.91
CA LEU A 111 -0.46 -11.81 2.86
C LEU A 111 -1.34 -12.96 2.38
N ARG A 112 -1.73 -13.85 3.29
CA ARG A 112 -2.61 -14.99 2.99
C ARG A 112 -3.97 -14.55 2.45
N ASN A 113 -4.49 -13.40 2.92
CA ASN A 113 -5.75 -12.82 2.48
C ASN A 113 -5.72 -11.29 2.61
N GLY A 114 -6.69 -10.62 1.98
CA GLY A 114 -6.89 -9.17 2.06
C GLY A 114 -7.73 -8.71 3.26
N SER A 115 -7.73 -9.46 4.36
CA SER A 115 -8.52 -9.12 5.55
C SER A 115 -7.78 -8.15 6.47
N LYS A 116 -8.53 -7.28 7.16
CA LYS A 116 -7.97 -6.32 8.13
C LYS A 116 -7.08 -6.98 9.18
N SER A 117 -7.53 -8.09 9.78
CA SER A 117 -6.79 -8.79 10.83
C SER A 117 -5.44 -9.34 10.35
N SER A 118 -5.36 -9.82 9.11
CA SER A 118 -4.10 -10.30 8.54
C SER A 118 -3.12 -9.17 8.27
N PHE A 119 -3.62 -8.01 7.82
CA PHE A 119 -2.79 -6.82 7.68
C PHE A 119 -2.32 -6.28 9.04
N GLU A 120 -3.22 -6.16 10.03
CA GLU A 120 -2.91 -5.67 11.37
C GLU A 120 -1.83 -6.52 12.04
N ARG A 121 -1.95 -7.84 11.96
CA ARG A 121 -0.93 -8.76 12.49
C ARG A 121 0.43 -8.57 11.80
N ALA A 122 0.43 -8.39 10.48
CA ALA A 122 1.66 -8.17 9.73
C ALA A 122 2.30 -6.81 10.05
N MET A 123 1.49 -5.78 10.30
CA MET A 123 1.94 -4.47 10.78
C MET A 123 2.54 -4.56 12.18
N GLN A 124 1.92 -5.33 13.08
CA GLN A 124 2.46 -5.58 14.42
C GLN A 124 3.81 -6.30 14.35
N GLU A 125 3.94 -7.38 13.57
CA GLU A 125 5.21 -8.08 13.39
C GLU A 125 6.28 -7.18 12.77
N LEU A 126 5.90 -6.32 11.82
CA LEU A 126 6.82 -5.35 11.23
C LEU A 126 7.26 -4.30 12.26
N SER A 127 6.34 -3.82 13.09
CA SER A 127 6.61 -2.88 14.19
C SER A 127 7.56 -3.49 15.21
N GLU A 128 7.34 -4.74 15.61
CA GLU A 128 8.21 -5.45 16.54
C GLU A 128 9.61 -5.68 15.97
N ARG A 129 9.71 -5.93 14.66
CA ARG A 129 11.01 -6.09 13.97
C ARG A 129 11.82 -4.80 13.91
N THR A 130 11.17 -3.64 13.77
CA THR A 130 11.87 -2.35 13.73
C THR A 130 12.21 -1.79 15.11
N MET A 131 11.58 -2.30 16.18
CA MET A 131 11.86 -1.90 17.56
C MET A 131 12.98 -2.72 18.21
N ARG A 132 13.42 -3.80 17.57
CA ARG A 132 14.56 -4.63 17.99
C ARG A 132 15.84 -4.16 17.32
#